data_AF-A0A7K7LIB5-F1
#
_entry.id   AF-A0A7K7LIB5-F1
#
_cell.length_a   1.000
_cell.length_b   1.000
_cell.length_c   1.000
_cell.angle_alpha   90.00
_cell.angle_beta   90.00
_cell.angle_gamma   90.00
#
_symmetry.space_group_name_H-M   'P 1'
#
loop_
_entity.id
_entity.type
_entity.pdbx_description
1 polymer ?
#
loop_
_entity_poly.entity_id
_entity_poly.type
_entity_poly.pdbx_seq_one_letter_code
_entity_poly.pdbx_strand_id
1 'polypeptide(L)'
;LEFAVQMSCESCAEAVRAALRGAPGVRLLELRLEAQTVLVETELAAERVRELLEASGRRAVLKGMGGAEEGEPGVPAGSLGAAVAALAGPGGVRGLVRFLQVTPQRCLVDGAIDGLQPGPHGLHVHEFGDLSRSCD
;
A
#
# COMPACT_ATOMS: atom_id res chain seq x y z
N LEU A 1 3.69 -6.31 0.76
CA LEU A 1 2.71 -5.66 -0.16
C LEU A 1 2.45 -6.58 -1.34
N GLU A 2 1.19 -6.81 -1.68
CA GLU A 2 0.77 -7.55 -2.87
C GLU A 2 0.20 -6.59 -3.91
N PHE A 3 0.74 -6.62 -5.13
CA PHE A 3 0.29 -5.81 -6.26
C PHE A 3 -0.26 -6.69 -7.38
N ALA A 4 -1.35 -6.24 -8.01
CA ALA A 4 -1.70 -6.64 -9.37
C ALA A 4 -0.86 -5.80 -10.34
N VAL A 5 -0.10 -6.42 -11.22
CA VAL A 5 0.72 -5.71 -12.22
C VAL A 5 0.39 -6.23 -13.59
N GLN A 6 0.03 -5.34 -14.51
CA GLN A 6 -0.37 -5.72 -15.87
C GLN A 6 0.83 -6.28 -16.65
N MET A 7 0.94 -7.61 -16.69
CA MET A 7 1.98 -8.35 -17.40
C MET A 7 1.32 -9.38 -18.32
N SER A 8 1.50 -9.26 -19.62
CA SER A 8 0.91 -10.19 -20.62
C SER A 8 1.93 -11.15 -21.23
N CYS A 9 3.20 -11.05 -20.82
CA CYS A 9 4.32 -11.69 -21.48
C CYS A 9 5.53 -11.89 -20.55
N GLU A 10 6.46 -12.77 -20.91
CA GLU A 10 7.68 -13.00 -20.11
C GLU A 10 8.62 -11.78 -20.07
N SER A 11 8.81 -11.08 -21.20
CA SER A 11 9.57 -9.83 -21.19
C SER A 11 8.91 -8.76 -20.31
N CYS A 12 7.60 -8.88 -20.09
CA CYS A 12 6.85 -8.02 -19.19
C CYS A 12 7.22 -8.28 -17.73
N ALA A 13 7.28 -9.56 -17.34
CA ALA A 13 7.75 -9.99 -16.03
C ALA A 13 9.20 -9.57 -15.78
N GLU A 14 10.09 -9.76 -16.76
CA GLU A 14 11.50 -9.37 -16.64
C GLU A 14 11.68 -7.85 -16.45
N ALA A 15 10.92 -7.03 -17.17
CA ALA A 15 10.96 -5.58 -16.99
C ALA A 15 10.52 -5.16 -15.57
N VAL A 16 9.52 -5.85 -14.98
CA VAL A 16 9.10 -5.62 -13.59
C VAL A 16 10.20 -6.05 -12.61
N ARG A 17 10.81 -7.23 -12.83
CA ARG A 17 11.96 -7.71 -12.02
C ARG A 17 13.11 -6.70 -12.06
N ALA A 18 13.43 -6.19 -13.25
CA ALA A 18 14.50 -5.22 -13.46
C ALA A 18 14.20 -3.88 -12.76
N ALA A 19 12.96 -3.40 -12.80
CA ALA A 19 12.55 -2.16 -12.14
C ALA A 19 12.68 -2.23 -10.61
N LEU A 20 12.47 -3.41 -10.02
CA LEU A 20 12.64 -3.63 -8.57
C LEU A 20 14.10 -3.94 -8.19
N ARG A 21 14.91 -4.46 -9.13
CA ARG A 21 16.30 -4.86 -8.86
C ARG A 21 17.15 -3.63 -8.53
N GLY A 22 17.70 -3.59 -7.31
CA GLY A 22 18.56 -2.50 -6.85
C GLY A 22 17.81 -1.30 -6.27
N ALA A 23 16.49 -1.35 -6.17
CA ALA A 23 15.72 -0.36 -5.41
C ALA A 23 16.00 -0.55 -3.91
N PRO A 24 16.59 0.45 -3.21
CA PRO A 24 16.88 0.33 -1.79
C PRO A 24 15.59 0.22 -0.98
N GLY A 25 15.56 -0.69 -0.01
CA GLY A 25 14.40 -0.90 0.86
C GLY A 25 13.26 -1.70 0.22
N VAL A 26 13.47 -2.34 -0.94
CA VAL A 26 12.49 -3.24 -1.58
C VAL A 26 13.11 -4.61 -1.86
N ARG A 27 12.43 -5.66 -1.41
CA ARG A 27 12.78 -7.06 -1.66
C ARG A 27 11.64 -7.75 -2.40
N LEU A 28 11.90 -8.22 -3.61
CA LEU A 28 10.95 -9.04 -4.36
C LEU A 28 10.87 -10.43 -3.70
N LEU A 29 9.67 -10.83 -3.27
CA LEU A 29 9.42 -12.16 -2.72
C LEU A 29 8.90 -13.12 -3.79
N GLU A 30 7.92 -12.67 -4.58
CA GLU A 30 7.28 -13.51 -5.58
C GLU A 30 6.79 -12.67 -6.77
N LEU A 31 6.89 -13.21 -7.99
CA LEU A 31 6.26 -12.66 -9.18
C LEU A 31 5.61 -13.81 -9.95
N ARG A 32 4.30 -13.73 -10.15
CA ARG A 32 3.51 -14.71 -10.91
C ARG A 32 2.91 -14.05 -12.14
N LEU A 33 3.32 -14.51 -13.32
CA LEU A 33 2.86 -13.97 -14.60
C LEU A 33 1.39 -14.33 -14.86
N GLU A 34 1.01 -15.58 -14.58
CA GLU A 34 -0.32 -16.14 -14.81
C GLU A 34 -1.37 -15.44 -13.97
N ALA A 35 -1.04 -15.15 -12.70
CA ALA A 35 -1.90 -14.43 -11.78
C ALA A 35 -1.74 -12.91 -11.87
N GLN A 36 -0.78 -12.42 -12.67
CA GLN A 36 -0.42 -11.00 -12.78
C GLN A 36 -0.19 -10.36 -11.40
N THR A 37 0.54 -11.06 -10.53
CA THR A 37 0.78 -10.64 -9.14
C THR A 37 2.25 -10.48 -8.83
N VAL A 38 2.56 -9.49 -8.01
CA VAL A 38 3.90 -9.21 -7.48
C VAL A 38 3.80 -9.04 -5.97
N LEU A 39 4.52 -9.89 -5.24
CA LEU A 39 4.65 -9.81 -3.79
C LEU A 39 6.01 -9.23 -3.44
N VAL A 40 6.00 -8.13 -2.70
CA VAL A 40 7.22 -7.46 -2.22
C VAL A 40 7.20 -7.29 -0.72
N GLU A 41 8.36 -7.40 -0.10
CA GLU A 41 8.63 -6.91 1.23
C GLU A 41 9.38 -5.58 1.13
N THR A 42 9.06 -4.62 1.98
CA THR A 42 9.52 -3.25 1.83
C THR A 42 9.30 -2.45 3.11
N GLU A 43 10.15 -1.45 3.31
CA GLU A 43 10.01 -0.42 4.34
C GLU A 43 9.43 0.89 3.75
N LEU A 44 9.38 0.98 2.42
CA LEU A 44 8.85 2.12 1.68
C LEU A 44 7.32 2.15 1.70
N ALA A 45 6.76 3.37 1.60
CA ALA A 45 5.33 3.61 1.36
C ALA A 45 4.83 2.89 0.11
N ALA A 46 3.58 2.42 0.11
CA ALA A 46 3.05 1.62 -1.00
C ALA A 46 3.01 2.41 -2.32
N GLU A 47 2.81 3.73 -2.23
CA GLU A 47 2.86 4.65 -3.37
C GLU A 47 4.23 4.63 -4.06
N ARG A 48 5.32 4.65 -3.28
CA ARG A 48 6.68 4.61 -3.84
C ARG A 48 6.98 3.30 -4.55
N VAL A 49 6.49 2.19 -3.98
CA VAL A 49 6.61 0.87 -4.60
C VAL A 49 5.77 0.78 -5.88
N ARG A 50 4.57 1.36 -5.89
CA ARG A 50 3.74 1.47 -7.10
C ARG A 50 4.49 2.22 -8.19
N GLU A 51 5.09 3.37 -7.89
CA GLU A 51 5.88 4.16 -8.84
C GLU A 51 7.04 3.35 -9.44
N LEU A 52 7.75 2.56 -8.61
CA LEU A 52 8.83 1.70 -9.10
C LEU A 52 8.31 0.62 -10.05
N LEU A 53 7.18 -0.02 -9.73
CA LEU A 53 6.54 -0.98 -10.63
C LEU A 53 6.07 -0.32 -11.93
N GLU A 54 5.49 0.87 -11.84
CA GLU A 54 4.99 1.65 -12.97
C GLU A 54 6.10 2.23 -13.85
N ALA A 55 7.30 2.44 -13.32
CA ALA A 55 8.49 2.81 -14.08
C ALA A 55 8.90 1.75 -15.11
N SER A 56 8.43 0.50 -14.96
CA SER A 56 8.57 -0.52 -16.00
C SER A 56 7.67 -0.23 -17.23
N GLY A 57 6.71 0.68 -17.13
CA GLY A 57 5.68 0.95 -18.13
C GLY A 57 4.41 0.11 -17.95
N ARG A 58 4.19 -0.45 -16.75
CA ARG A 58 3.07 -1.36 -16.45
C ARG A 58 2.24 -0.81 -15.31
N ARG A 59 0.92 -0.79 -15.49
CA ARG A 59 0.02 -0.39 -14.42
C ARG A 59 0.12 -1.34 -13.23
N ALA A 60 0.25 -0.77 -12.03
CA ALA A 60 0.30 -1.52 -10.78
C ALA A 60 -0.82 -1.07 -9.84
N VAL A 61 -1.51 -2.03 -9.22
CA VAL A 61 -2.60 -1.79 -8.28
C VAL A 61 -2.33 -2.57 -7.01
N LEU A 62 -2.28 -1.90 -5.86
CA LEU A 62 -2.14 -2.56 -4.57
C LEU A 62 -3.39 -3.40 -4.30
N LYS A 63 -3.22 -4.71 -4.13
CA LYS A 63 -4.27 -5.68 -3.81
C LYS A 63 -4.37 -5.93 -2.30
N GLY A 64 -3.24 -6.02 -1.63
CA GLY A 64 -3.18 -6.40 -0.23
C GLY A 64 -1.92 -5.93 0.48
N MET A 65 -2.01 -5.82 1.79
CA MET A 65 -0.87 -5.62 2.67
C MET A 65 -0.95 -6.62 3.82
N GLY A 66 0.20 -7.11 4.24
CA GLY A 66 0.35 -8.05 5.35
C GLY A 66 1.62 -7.74 6.11
N GLY A 67 1.65 -8.06 7.40
CA GLY A 67 2.87 -8.05 8.19
C GLY A 67 3.78 -9.21 7.77
N ALA A 68 5.09 -9.00 7.83
CA ALA A 68 6.04 -10.11 7.72
C ALA A 68 5.83 -11.06 8.91
N GLU A 69 6.04 -12.36 8.68
CA GLU A 69 5.98 -13.40 9.72
C GLU A 69 7.15 -13.27 10.70
N GLU A 70 7.15 -12.23 11.51
CA GLU A 70 7.92 -12.13 12.75
C GLU A 70 6.95 -11.83 13.89
N GLY A 71 6.02 -12.76 14.09
CA GLY A 71 5.18 -12.79 15.28
C GLY A 71 5.97 -13.37 16.46
N GLU A 72 5.77 -12.78 17.63
CA GLU A 72 6.13 -13.35 18.94
C GLU A 72 5.84 -14.88 18.99
N PRO A 73 6.70 -15.69 19.62
CA PRO A 73 6.48 -17.14 19.75
C PRO A 73 5.09 -17.43 20.34
N GLY A 74 4.23 -18.10 19.56
CA GLY A 74 2.90 -18.54 20.02
C GLY A 74 1.73 -17.68 19.55
N VAL A 75 1.95 -16.61 18.78
CA VAL A 75 0.86 -15.92 18.07
C VAL A 75 0.69 -16.57 16.68
N PRO A 76 -0.48 -17.15 16.35
CA PRO A 76 -0.69 -17.73 15.02
C PRO A 76 -0.52 -16.65 13.95
N ALA A 77 0.23 -16.98 12.90
CA ALA A 77 0.42 -16.15 11.71
C ALA A 77 -0.92 -15.98 10.97
N GLY A 78 -1.74 -15.06 11.46
CA GLY A 78 -2.98 -14.62 10.86
C GLY A 78 -2.91 -13.13 10.60
N SER A 79 -3.66 -12.66 9.60
CA SER A 79 -3.85 -11.23 9.38
C SER A 79 -4.45 -10.60 10.65
N LEU A 80 -3.71 -9.70 11.30
CA LEU A 80 -4.14 -9.01 12.52
C LEU A 80 -5.17 -7.90 12.27
N GLY A 81 -5.46 -7.63 10.99
CA GLY A 81 -6.45 -6.63 10.58
C GLY A 81 -5.89 -5.68 9.52
N ALA A 82 -6.73 -5.39 8.52
CA ALA A 82 -6.46 -4.38 7.51
C ALA A 82 -7.73 -3.55 7.29
N ALA A 83 -7.56 -2.24 7.09
CA ALA A 83 -8.67 -1.31 6.82
C ALA A 83 -8.24 -0.21 5.84
N VAL A 84 -9.23 0.48 5.27
CA VAL A 84 -9.03 1.62 4.38
C VAL A 84 -10.02 2.72 4.71
N ALA A 85 -9.56 3.97 4.73
CA ALA A 85 -10.35 5.17 4.81
C ALA A 85 -10.24 5.93 3.48
N ALA A 86 -11.38 6.12 2.82
CA ALA A 86 -11.49 7.02 1.68
C ALA A 86 -11.82 8.42 2.19
N LEU A 87 -10.94 9.37 1.89
CA LEU A 87 -11.08 10.76 2.29
C LEU A 87 -11.70 11.57 1.15
N ALA A 88 -12.69 12.37 1.48
CA ALA A 88 -13.27 13.37 0.60
C ALA A 88 -13.60 14.62 1.42
N GLY A 89 -13.19 15.78 0.93
CA GLY A 89 -13.40 17.06 1.60
C GLY A 89 -13.74 18.18 0.62
N PRO A 90 -14.12 19.37 1.14
CA PRO A 90 -14.36 20.54 0.32
C PRO A 90 -13.10 20.94 -0.47
N GLY A 91 -13.27 21.66 -1.58
CA GLY A 91 -12.14 22.14 -2.40
C GLY A 91 -11.44 21.05 -3.22
N GLY A 92 -12.05 19.88 -3.39
CA GLY A 92 -11.50 18.79 -4.21
C GLY A 92 -10.44 17.94 -3.50
N VAL A 93 -10.29 18.10 -2.17
CA VAL A 93 -9.44 17.25 -1.34
C VAL A 93 -9.95 15.82 -1.39
N ARG A 94 -9.07 14.89 -1.76
CA ARG A 94 -9.37 13.46 -1.83
C ARG A 94 -8.16 12.65 -1.45
N GLY A 95 -8.37 11.47 -0.88
CA GLY A 95 -7.25 10.62 -0.51
C GLY A 95 -7.65 9.22 -0.13
N LEU A 96 -6.65 8.35 -0.01
CA LEU A 96 -6.80 7.00 0.51
C LEU A 96 -5.76 6.81 1.60
N VAL A 97 -6.22 6.46 2.78
CA VAL A 97 -5.38 6.06 3.91
C VAL A 97 -5.68 4.61 4.24
N ARG A 98 -4.63 3.81 4.42
CA ARG A 98 -4.69 2.37 4.64
C ARG A 98 -4.06 2.08 5.99
N PHE A 99 -4.68 1.16 6.71
CA PHE A 99 -4.27 0.73 8.04
C PHE A 99 -3.94 -0.75 7.97
N LEU A 100 -2.81 -1.13 8.56
CA LEU A 100 -2.38 -2.51 8.66
C LEU A 100 -1.87 -2.75 10.07
N GLN A 101 -2.52 -3.65 10.79
CA GLN A 101 -2.02 -4.09 12.09
C GLN A 101 -0.84 -5.06 11.85
N VAL A 102 0.38 -4.61 12.14
CA VAL A 102 1.60 -5.42 11.91
C VAL A 102 1.95 -6.28 13.12
N THR A 103 1.67 -5.78 14.33
CA THR A 103 1.69 -6.54 15.59
C THR A 103 0.51 -6.08 16.45
N PRO A 104 0.08 -6.78 17.50
CA PRO A 104 -1.07 -6.33 18.31
C PRO A 104 -0.93 -4.92 18.91
N GLN A 105 0.30 -4.40 19.04
CA GLN A 105 0.60 -3.08 19.59
C GLN A 105 1.09 -2.07 18.54
N ARG A 106 1.22 -2.45 17.27
CA ARG A 106 1.73 -1.58 16.20
C ARG A 106 0.84 -1.63 14.96
N CYS A 107 0.34 -0.45 14.59
CA CYS A 107 -0.41 -0.24 13.35
C CYS A 107 0.42 0.61 12.38
N LEU A 108 0.60 0.11 11.16
CA LEU A 108 1.15 0.86 10.05
C LEU A 108 0.02 1.67 9.40
N VAL A 109 0.27 2.97 9.20
CA VAL A 109 -0.63 3.88 8.49
C VAL A 109 0.09 4.38 7.25
N ASP A 110 -0.47 4.11 6.08
CA ASP A 110 0.10 4.49 4.78
C ASP A 110 -0.98 5.09 3.89
N GLY A 111 -0.68 6.17 3.16
CA GLY A 111 -1.70 6.83 2.36
C GLY A 111 -1.21 7.98 1.51
N ALA A 112 -2.08 8.43 0.61
CA ALA A 112 -1.87 9.60 -0.25
C ALA A 112 -3.11 10.48 -0.22
N ILE A 113 -2.90 11.80 -0.16
CA ILE A 113 -3.95 12.82 -0.14
C ILE A 113 -3.58 13.91 -1.15
N ASP A 114 -4.49 14.17 -2.08
CA ASP A 114 -4.37 15.19 -3.12
C ASP A 114 -5.30 16.38 -2.85
N GLY A 115 -5.00 17.52 -3.46
CA GLY A 115 -5.85 18.71 -3.42
C GLY A 115 -5.67 19.60 -2.19
N LEU A 116 -4.70 19.27 -1.33
CA LEU A 116 -4.31 20.12 -0.19
C LEU A 116 -3.53 21.35 -0.65
N GLN A 117 -3.62 22.43 0.13
CA GLN A 117 -2.71 23.56 -0.04
C GLN A 117 -1.28 23.15 0.34
N PRO A 118 -0.24 23.81 -0.17
CA PRO A 118 1.13 23.54 0.27
C PRO A 118 1.31 23.85 1.76
N GLY A 119 1.86 22.90 2.52
CA GLY A 119 2.17 23.08 3.94
C GLY A 119 1.88 21.85 4.80
N PRO A 120 2.20 21.90 6.09
CA PRO A 120 1.84 20.84 7.03
C PRO A 120 0.32 20.80 7.27
N HIS A 121 -0.23 19.58 7.37
CA HIS A 121 -1.64 19.33 7.64
C HIS A 121 -1.78 18.33 8.80
N GLY A 122 -2.80 18.51 9.64
CA GLY A 122 -3.13 17.56 10.69
C GLY A 122 -3.87 16.34 10.13
N LEU A 123 -3.57 15.16 10.67
CA LEU A 123 -4.28 13.91 10.37
C LEU A 123 -4.73 13.28 11.69
N HIS A 124 -6.04 13.06 11.84
CA HIS A 124 -6.64 12.61 13.09
C HIS A 124 -7.66 11.50 12.82
N VAL A 125 -7.78 10.57 13.76
CA VAL A 125 -8.89 9.61 13.83
C VAL A 125 -9.92 10.17 14.81
N HIS A 126 -11.15 10.35 14.34
CA HIS A 126 -12.26 10.82 15.15
C HIS A 126 -13.01 9.63 15.77
N GLU A 127 -13.74 9.87 16.86
CA GLU A 127 -14.44 8.82 17.62
C GLU A 127 -15.53 8.13 16.79
N PHE A 128 -16.22 8.89 15.92
CA PHE A 128 -17.33 8.40 15.12
C PHE A 128 -17.07 8.54 13.62
N GLY A 129 -17.62 7.61 12.84
CA GLY A 129 -17.66 7.66 11.38
C GLY A 129 -18.96 8.27 10.84
N ASP A 130 -19.56 9.22 11.55
CA ASP A 130 -20.78 9.90 11.10
C ASP A 130 -20.42 10.97 10.07
N LEU A 131 -20.87 10.75 8.83
CA LEU A 131 -20.64 11.67 7.71
C LEU A 131 -21.92 12.46 7.35
N SER A 132 -22.98 12.38 8.15
CA SER A 132 -24.27 13.05 7.89
C SER A 132 -24.13 14.59 7.83
N ARG A 133 -23.12 15.14 8.51
CA ARG A 133 -22.75 16.56 8.50
C ARG A 133 -21.30 16.77 8.05
N SER A 134 -20.85 15.98 7.07
CA SER A 134 -19.47 16.02 6.58
C SER A 134 -18.46 15.65 7.68
N CYS A 135 -17.68 16.60 8.18
CA CYS A 135 -16.64 16.39 9.20
C CYS A 135 -16.94 17.13 10.51
N ASP A 136 -18.13 17.72 10.65
CA ASP A 136 -18.58 18.48 11.83
C ASP A 136 -19.05 17.58 12.99
#